data_AF-A0A2K1QJG1-F1
#
_entry.id   AF-A0A2K1QJG1-F1
#
_cell.length_a   1.000
_cell.length_b   1.000
_cell.length_c   1.000
_cell.angle_alpha   90.00
_cell.angle_beta   90.00
_cell.angle_gamma   90.00
#
_symmetry.space_group_name_H-M   'P 1'
#
loop_
_entity.id
_entity.type
_entity.pdbx_description
1 polymer ?
#
loop_
_entity_poly.entity_id
_entity_poly.type
_entity_poly.pdbx_seq_one_letter_code
_entity_poly.pdbx_strand_id
1 'polypeptide(L)'
;MGEARSRPHTIRLDHDQFDDHPFSYPYLSNLASSSSSANDSPTTSHPPVSSISPPSQRSSHTSWETSWETSWFVDEDSKPPTPPSFRGHDSVITQESYDDSCQFDNNDWFAQFDGEIDISDDPPSKEALEQAGEIPVYDAAGNSRAFKSLYSLGDVVGDRQLIIFIRHFYCGACKAYIRALINTINAQTYFTMPVPTSIVIIGCGKPDLIRQYKATTQCPFPIFADPDRAIFKTLGMGITFNMLGPRRPQYMKDVNVLDWAGGQAQEMAQVKGKKRFMGGNLFQIGGEFLFQEGQVVWCHRMRNYRGHAEMDTIKRILDIER
;
A
#
# COMPACT_ATOMS: atom_id res chain seq x y z
N MET A 1 -62.05 -33.19 36.85
CA MET A 1 -62.11 -31.93 37.62
C MET A 1 -61.17 -32.13 38.81
N GLY A 2 -60.02 -31.49 38.96
CA GLY A 2 -59.38 -30.36 38.31
C GLY A 2 -58.50 -29.79 39.42
N GLU A 3 -57.18 -29.83 39.29
CA GLU A 3 -56.29 -29.19 40.25
C GLU A 3 -54.98 -28.76 39.61
N ALA A 4 -54.42 -27.72 40.20
CA ALA A 4 -53.79 -26.62 39.51
C ALA A 4 -52.25 -26.71 39.47
N ARG A 5 -51.72 -26.08 38.41
CA ARG A 5 -50.49 -25.28 38.31
C ARG A 5 -49.27 -25.69 39.15
N SER A 6 -48.19 -26.01 38.43
CA SER A 6 -46.86 -25.46 38.72
C SER A 6 -46.07 -25.28 37.43
N ARG A 7 -45.52 -24.07 37.21
CA ARG A 7 -44.67 -23.72 36.06
C ARG A 7 -43.22 -24.08 36.38
N PRO A 8 -42.44 -24.68 35.47
CA PRO A 8 -41.00 -24.74 35.63
C PRO A 8 -40.31 -23.53 34.98
N HIS A 9 -39.26 -23.06 35.66
CA HIS A 9 -38.36 -21.99 35.27
C HIS A 9 -37.57 -22.33 34.01
N THR A 10 -37.51 -21.39 33.06
CA THR A 10 -36.59 -21.41 31.92
C THR A 10 -35.21 -20.95 32.38
N ILE A 11 -34.24 -21.88 32.43
CA ILE A 11 -32.82 -21.57 32.57
C ILE A 11 -32.29 -21.20 31.18
N ARG A 12 -31.76 -19.99 31.06
CA ARG A 12 -31.10 -19.48 29.87
C ARG A 12 -29.64 -19.93 29.94
N LEU A 13 -29.23 -20.83 29.03
CA LEU A 13 -27.84 -21.21 28.85
C LEU A 13 -27.20 -20.19 27.91
N ASP A 14 -26.34 -19.33 28.44
CA ASP A 14 -25.33 -18.63 27.66
C ASP A 14 -24.23 -19.65 27.31
N HIS A 15 -23.93 -19.80 26.02
CA HIS A 15 -22.76 -20.54 25.54
C HIS A 15 -21.66 -19.52 25.22
N ASP A 16 -20.64 -19.53 26.08
CA ASP A 16 -19.19 -19.55 25.81
C ASP A 16 -18.70 -18.82 24.55
N GLN A 17 -17.98 -17.70 24.67
CA GLN A 17 -16.56 -17.63 25.08
C GLN A 17 -15.67 -18.34 24.05
N PHE A 18 -15.41 -17.64 22.93
CA PHE A 18 -14.33 -18.00 22.02
C PHE A 18 -13.05 -17.30 22.48
N ASP A 19 -12.15 -18.10 23.03
CA ASP A 19 -10.78 -17.74 23.34
C ASP A 19 -10.03 -17.29 22.08
N ASP A 20 -9.38 -16.13 22.19
CA ASP A 20 -8.38 -15.62 21.26
C ASP A 20 -7.05 -16.39 21.44
N HIS A 21 -6.39 -16.68 20.31
CA HIS A 21 -5.04 -17.23 20.09
C HIS A 21 -4.93 -18.74 19.79
N PRO A 22 -4.20 -19.09 18.70
CA PRO A 22 -2.76 -19.33 18.88
C PRO A 22 -1.89 -18.91 17.67
N PHE A 23 -0.77 -18.23 17.94
CA PHE A 23 0.56 -18.46 17.32
C PHE A 23 1.58 -17.66 18.14
N SER A 24 1.98 -18.22 19.28
CA SER A 24 3.12 -17.73 20.07
C SER A 24 4.24 -18.76 19.93
N TYR A 25 5.40 -18.32 19.44
CA TYR A 25 6.60 -19.14 19.27
C TYR A 25 7.41 -19.12 20.58
N PRO A 26 7.76 -20.28 21.17
CA PRO A 26 8.67 -20.31 22.31
C PRO A 26 10.09 -20.68 21.83
N TYR A 27 11.09 -19.83 22.10
CA TYR A 27 12.34 -20.16 22.82
C TYR A 27 13.33 -18.99 22.79
N LEU A 28 13.74 -18.53 23.98
CA LEU A 28 15.11 -18.24 24.43
C LEU A 28 15.10 -17.13 25.50
N SER A 29 15.13 -17.53 26.77
CA SER A 29 15.93 -16.85 27.82
C SER A 29 15.76 -17.60 29.14
N ASN A 30 16.80 -18.33 29.56
CA ASN A 30 17.26 -18.36 30.97
C ASN A 30 18.44 -19.34 31.14
N LEU A 31 19.64 -18.77 31.23
CA LEU A 31 20.83 -19.23 31.97
C LEU A 31 21.82 -18.04 31.85
N ALA A 32 22.33 -17.39 32.89
CA ALA A 32 22.39 -17.68 34.31
C ALA A 32 22.61 -16.37 35.09
N SER A 33 22.15 -16.33 36.34
CA SER A 33 22.55 -15.33 37.34
C SER A 33 23.18 -16.02 38.55
N SER A 34 24.40 -15.61 38.90
CA SER A 34 25.01 -15.56 40.25
C SER A 34 26.46 -15.11 40.06
N SER A 35 27.09 -14.19 40.79
CA SER A 35 26.83 -13.45 42.04
C SER A 35 27.97 -12.41 42.15
N SER A 36 27.73 -11.18 42.61
CA SER A 36 28.20 -10.55 43.87
C SER A 36 28.88 -9.21 43.47
N SER A 37 28.57 -8.01 43.99
CA SER A 37 28.70 -7.48 45.36
C SER A 37 28.14 -6.03 45.31
N ALA A 38 27.21 -5.63 46.19
CA ALA A 38 27.41 -4.90 47.46
C ALA A 38 27.80 -3.39 47.35
N ASN A 39 27.02 -2.57 48.08
CA ASN A 39 27.23 -1.18 48.55
C ASN A 39 27.04 -0.05 47.50
N ASP A 40 26.44 1.11 47.79
CA ASP A 40 25.90 1.75 48.99
C ASP A 40 24.94 2.87 48.52
N SER A 41 23.87 3.17 49.27
CA SER A 41 23.12 4.44 49.17
C SER A 41 23.60 5.39 50.27
N PRO A 42 23.42 6.72 50.12
CA PRO A 42 22.39 7.34 50.96
C PRO A 42 21.61 8.51 50.33
N THR A 43 20.30 8.45 50.58
CA THR A 43 19.31 9.47 51.00
C THR A 43 19.72 10.94 51.14
N THR A 44 18.86 11.86 50.66
CA THR A 44 18.35 13.12 51.30
C THR A 44 17.34 13.80 50.34
N SER A 45 16.02 13.81 50.57
CA SER A 45 15.17 14.68 51.41
C SER A 45 14.87 16.11 50.88
N HIS A 46 13.68 16.23 50.25
CA HIS A 46 12.66 17.29 49.95
C HIS A 46 12.75 18.79 50.45
N PRO A 47 11.72 19.69 50.23
CA PRO A 47 11.67 20.87 49.33
C PRO A 47 11.32 22.17 50.17
N PRO A 48 10.47 23.18 49.82
CA PRO A 48 9.87 23.73 48.56
C PRO A 48 10.03 25.27 48.43
N VAL A 49 9.33 25.94 47.46
CA VAL A 49 8.53 27.21 47.65
C VAL A 49 8.35 28.08 46.36
N SER A 50 7.08 28.13 45.92
CA SER A 50 6.20 29.23 45.40
C SER A 50 6.48 30.13 44.16
N SER A 51 5.54 30.02 43.20
CA SER A 51 4.69 31.03 42.50
C SER A 51 5.08 32.51 42.39
N ILE A 52 4.86 33.11 41.20
CA ILE A 52 4.12 34.37 40.93
C ILE A 52 3.93 34.56 39.39
N SER A 53 2.73 34.99 38.97
CA SER A 53 2.35 35.63 37.69
C SER A 53 1.60 36.94 38.04
N PRO A 54 1.17 37.85 37.12
CA PRO A 54 1.67 38.35 35.82
C PRO A 54 1.86 39.92 35.85
N PRO A 55 2.01 40.66 34.72
CA PRO A 55 0.83 41.15 33.99
C PRO A 55 0.97 41.27 32.44
N SER A 56 -0.15 41.69 31.86
CA SER A 56 -0.63 41.73 30.48
C SER A 56 -0.26 42.94 29.59
N GLN A 57 -0.57 42.78 28.29
CA GLN A 57 -0.75 43.76 27.18
C GLN A 57 0.54 44.18 26.44
N ARG A 58 0.60 44.25 25.11
CA ARG A 58 -0.35 44.86 24.15
C ARG A 58 -0.14 44.32 22.73
N SER A 59 -1.24 44.23 22.00
CA SER A 59 -1.39 43.86 20.58
C SER A 59 -1.15 45.04 19.62
N SER A 60 -0.81 44.73 18.37
CA SER A 60 -0.99 45.62 17.22
C SER A 60 -1.71 44.87 16.09
N HIS A 61 -2.97 45.25 15.88
CA HIS A 61 -3.74 44.95 14.68
C HIS A 61 -3.45 46.00 13.61
N THR A 62 -3.47 45.60 12.34
CA THR A 62 -4.03 46.43 11.27
C THR A 62 -5.07 45.62 10.52
N SER A 63 -6.28 46.16 10.54
CA SER A 63 -7.49 45.70 9.86
C SER A 63 -7.71 46.61 8.66
N TRP A 64 -8.25 46.06 7.57
CA TRP A 64 -9.27 46.75 6.79
C TRP A 64 -10.06 45.70 5.99
N GLU A 65 -11.25 45.39 6.48
CA GLU A 65 -12.38 44.98 5.63
C GLU A 65 -13.18 46.24 5.28
N THR A 66 -13.79 46.26 4.10
CA THR A 66 -14.99 47.07 3.88
C THR A 66 -16.03 46.22 3.16
N SER A 67 -17.15 46.13 3.85
CA SER A 67 -18.42 45.50 3.54
C SER A 67 -19.10 46.06 2.29
N TRP A 68 -19.88 45.23 1.61
CA TRP A 68 -21.28 45.58 1.34
C TRP A 68 -22.16 44.32 1.23
N GLU A 69 -23.36 44.50 1.77
CA GLU A 69 -24.47 43.56 1.95
C GLU A 69 -25.35 43.40 0.68
N THR A 70 -25.98 42.22 0.58
CA THR A 70 -27.41 41.96 0.23
C THR A 70 -27.93 42.55 -1.10
N SER A 71 -28.55 41.85 -2.07
CA SER A 71 -29.76 41.01 -2.00
C SER A 71 -30.30 40.69 -3.41
N TRP A 72 -31.03 39.57 -3.55
CA TRP A 72 -32.20 39.26 -4.43
C TRP A 72 -32.21 39.60 -5.95
N PHE A 73 -32.27 38.58 -6.83
CA PHE A 73 -33.43 38.15 -7.66
C PHE A 73 -33.01 37.23 -8.84
N VAL A 74 -33.97 36.42 -9.28
CA VAL A 74 -33.90 35.29 -10.22
C VAL A 74 -34.28 35.74 -11.66
N ASP A 75 -34.05 34.83 -12.63
CA ASP A 75 -34.63 34.72 -14.00
C ASP A 75 -33.87 35.50 -15.12
N GLU A 76 -33.70 35.03 -16.36
CA GLU A 76 -34.03 33.79 -17.10
C GLU A 76 -33.32 33.89 -18.49
N ASP A 77 -33.06 32.74 -19.13
CA ASP A 77 -32.70 32.48 -20.54
C ASP A 77 -32.01 33.53 -21.43
N SER A 78 -30.87 33.15 -22.05
CA SER A 78 -30.68 33.15 -23.52
C SER A 78 -29.25 32.76 -23.96
N LYS A 79 -29.20 31.79 -24.87
CA LYS A 79 -28.02 31.21 -25.53
C LYS A 79 -27.39 32.17 -26.57
N PRO A 80 -26.05 32.26 -26.72
CA PRO A 80 -25.44 33.06 -27.78
C PRO A 80 -25.29 32.31 -29.12
N PRO A 81 -25.41 32.98 -30.29
CA PRO A 81 -25.24 32.39 -31.62
C PRO A 81 -23.79 32.47 -32.14
N THR A 82 -23.47 31.54 -33.05
CA THR A 82 -22.22 31.35 -33.82
C THR A 82 -21.87 32.49 -34.80
N PRO A 83 -20.57 32.75 -35.07
CA PRO A 83 -20.13 33.78 -36.03
C PRO A 83 -19.92 33.25 -37.46
N PRO A 84 -20.05 34.11 -38.51
CA PRO A 84 -19.78 33.73 -39.90
C PRO A 84 -18.33 34.02 -40.34
N SER A 85 -17.90 33.24 -41.33
CA SER A 85 -16.59 33.25 -41.98
C SER A 85 -16.39 34.44 -42.94
N PHE A 86 -15.18 35.02 -42.98
CA PHE A 86 -14.76 35.99 -44.01
C PHE A 86 -13.41 35.60 -44.63
N ARG A 87 -13.37 35.67 -45.96
CA ARG A 87 -12.22 35.41 -46.85
C ARG A 87 -11.24 36.59 -46.87
N GLY A 88 -9.97 36.29 -47.11
CA GLY A 88 -8.84 37.21 -47.02
C GLY A 88 -8.55 38.09 -48.23
N HIS A 89 -7.48 38.89 -48.08
CA HIS A 89 -6.65 39.40 -49.16
C HIS A 89 -5.29 39.86 -48.61
N ASP A 90 -4.24 39.62 -49.39
CA ASP A 90 -2.82 39.89 -49.12
C ASP A 90 -2.46 41.36 -48.93
N SER A 91 -1.47 41.64 -48.07
CA SER A 91 -0.49 42.74 -48.22
C SER A 91 0.69 42.57 -47.25
N VAL A 92 1.90 42.56 -47.79
CA VAL A 92 3.20 42.45 -47.11
C VAL A 92 3.56 43.77 -46.43
N ILE A 93 3.85 43.75 -45.11
CA ILE A 93 4.73 44.71 -44.41
C ILE A 93 5.53 43.94 -43.34
N THR A 94 6.84 44.06 -43.43
CA THR A 94 7.86 43.55 -42.51
C THR A 94 7.90 44.34 -41.20
N GLN A 95 7.87 43.67 -40.04
CA GLN A 95 8.66 44.06 -38.87
C GLN A 95 8.70 42.94 -37.81
N GLU A 96 9.91 42.67 -37.33
CA GLU A 96 10.26 41.71 -36.30
C GLU A 96 9.52 41.96 -34.97
N SER A 97 8.87 40.94 -34.40
CA SER A 97 8.68 40.85 -32.95
C SER A 97 8.33 39.43 -32.51
N TYR A 98 9.25 38.82 -31.76
CA TYR A 98 9.02 37.83 -30.70
C TYR A 98 8.05 36.66 -31.00
N ASP A 99 8.60 35.53 -31.42
CA ASP A 99 7.94 34.23 -31.34
C ASP A 99 7.92 33.76 -29.88
N ASP A 100 6.82 34.06 -29.18
CA ASP A 100 6.44 33.37 -27.95
C ASP A 100 5.11 32.66 -28.18
N SER A 101 5.19 31.52 -28.87
CA SER A 101 4.09 30.56 -28.92
C SER A 101 4.60 29.22 -28.42
N CYS A 102 4.65 29.10 -27.10
CA CYS A 102 4.66 27.81 -26.41
C CYS A 102 3.31 27.11 -26.68
N GLN A 103 3.12 26.57 -27.88
CA GLN A 103 2.00 25.66 -28.15
C GLN A 103 2.26 24.38 -27.36
N PHE A 104 1.68 24.30 -26.17
CA PHE A 104 1.70 23.11 -25.34
C PHE A 104 0.86 22.04 -26.04
N ASP A 105 1.52 21.21 -26.86
CA ASP A 105 0.87 20.09 -27.52
C ASP A 105 0.61 19.00 -26.48
N ASN A 106 -0.65 18.90 -26.03
CA ASN A 106 -1.08 17.83 -25.13
C ASN A 106 -0.77 16.44 -25.71
N ASN A 107 -0.75 16.27 -27.04
CA ASN A 107 -0.45 14.98 -27.64
C ASN A 107 1.01 14.59 -27.49
N ASP A 108 1.95 15.55 -27.45
CA ASP A 108 3.37 15.29 -27.23
C ASP A 108 3.65 14.88 -25.77
N TRP A 109 2.91 15.47 -24.82
CA TRP A 109 2.94 15.03 -23.40
C TRP A 109 2.43 13.59 -23.22
N PHE A 110 1.36 13.19 -23.90
CA PHE A 110 0.83 11.81 -23.80
C PHE A 110 1.66 10.80 -24.59
N ALA A 111 2.24 11.19 -25.73
CA ALA A 111 3.10 10.32 -26.53
C ALA A 111 4.43 9.98 -25.81
N GLN A 112 4.94 10.87 -24.96
CA GLN A 112 6.11 10.58 -24.12
C GLN A 112 5.86 9.54 -23.02
N PHE A 113 4.59 9.33 -22.61
CA PHE A 113 4.21 8.36 -21.57
C PHE A 113 3.71 7.01 -22.10
N ASP A 114 3.51 6.89 -23.42
CA ASP A 114 3.42 5.60 -24.12
C ASP A 114 4.81 4.98 -24.38
N GLY A 115 5.88 5.67 -23.96
CA GLY A 115 7.23 5.13 -23.98
C GLY A 115 7.28 3.79 -23.24
N GLU A 116 7.80 2.76 -23.92
CA GLU A 116 8.22 1.52 -23.29
C GLU A 116 8.97 1.86 -22.01
N ILE A 117 8.32 1.65 -20.86
CA ILE A 117 9.01 1.76 -19.59
C ILE A 117 10.11 0.72 -19.66
N ASP A 118 11.35 1.15 -19.54
CA ASP A 118 12.52 0.27 -19.51
C ASP A 118 12.48 -0.57 -18.22
N ILE A 119 11.63 -1.59 -18.25
CA ILE A 119 11.38 -2.54 -17.17
C ILE A 119 12.21 -3.77 -17.48
N SER A 120 13.42 -3.79 -16.93
CA SER A 120 14.25 -4.98 -16.92
C SER A 120 13.84 -5.92 -15.78
N ASP A 121 14.01 -7.23 -15.99
CA ASP A 121 13.95 -8.25 -14.93
C ASP A 121 15.36 -8.64 -14.45
N ASP A 122 16.37 -7.84 -14.80
CA ASP A 122 17.71 -7.99 -14.23
C ASP A 122 17.70 -7.64 -12.73
N PRO A 123 18.49 -8.37 -11.91
CA PRO A 123 18.65 -8.04 -10.51
C PRO A 123 19.07 -6.57 -10.32
N PRO A 124 18.55 -5.88 -9.28
CA PRO A 124 18.97 -4.51 -9.00
C PRO A 124 20.47 -4.46 -8.69
N SER A 125 21.11 -3.31 -8.96
CA SER A 125 22.50 -3.11 -8.58
C SER A 125 22.67 -3.22 -7.06
N LYS A 126 23.88 -3.53 -6.61
CA LYS A 126 24.18 -3.66 -5.18
C LYS A 126 23.87 -2.35 -4.44
N GLU A 127 24.22 -1.22 -5.04
CA GLU A 127 23.97 0.12 -4.49
C GLU A 127 22.47 0.41 -4.38
N ALA A 128 21.70 0.06 -5.42
CA ALA A 128 20.25 0.21 -5.39
C ALA A 128 19.62 -0.66 -4.30
N LEU A 129 20.12 -1.88 -4.11
CA LEU A 129 19.64 -2.77 -3.06
C LEU A 129 20.02 -2.30 -1.65
N GLU A 130 21.24 -1.80 -1.45
CA GLU A 130 21.69 -1.18 -0.20
C GLU A 130 20.83 0.04 0.14
N GLN A 131 20.58 0.92 -0.83
CA GLN A 131 19.69 2.09 -0.66
C GLN A 131 18.26 1.67 -0.33
N ALA A 132 17.71 0.69 -1.05
CA ALA A 132 16.37 0.18 -0.79
C ALA A 132 16.27 -0.44 0.62
N GLY A 133 17.33 -1.13 1.06
CA GLY A 133 17.40 -1.82 2.34
C GLY A 133 17.22 -0.92 3.57
N GLU A 134 17.66 0.35 3.48
CA GLU A 134 17.52 1.32 4.58
C GLU A 134 16.12 1.94 4.68
N ILE A 135 15.29 1.80 3.64
CA ILE A 135 13.97 2.42 3.60
C ILE A 135 13.02 1.72 4.60
N PRO A 136 12.26 2.46 5.42
CA PRO A 136 11.34 1.85 6.36
C PRO A 136 10.12 1.25 5.66
N VAL A 137 9.73 0.06 6.10
CA VAL A 137 8.44 -0.56 5.83
C VAL A 137 7.59 -0.58 7.10
N TYR A 138 6.28 -0.46 6.94
CA TYR A 138 5.34 -0.29 8.05
C TYR A 138 4.40 -1.49 8.17
N ASP A 139 4.21 -2.00 9.38
CA ASP A 139 3.23 -3.04 9.65
C ASP A 139 1.80 -2.49 9.84
N ALA A 140 0.83 -3.38 10.06
CA ALA A 140 -0.58 -3.01 10.24
C ALA A 140 -0.89 -2.22 11.53
N ALA A 141 0.08 -2.08 12.44
CA ALA A 141 -0.01 -1.24 13.64
C ALA A 141 0.74 0.10 13.45
N GLY A 142 1.43 0.28 12.33
CA GLY A 142 2.22 1.47 12.02
C GLY A 142 3.66 1.42 12.55
N ASN A 143 4.11 0.28 13.08
CA ASN A 143 5.50 0.14 13.50
C ASN A 143 6.38 0.02 12.24
N SER A 144 7.53 0.70 12.27
CA SER A 144 8.49 0.66 11.17
C SER A 144 9.63 -0.33 11.44
N ARG A 145 10.19 -0.88 10.36
CA ARG A 145 11.48 -1.57 10.34
C ARG A 145 12.15 -1.34 8.99
N ALA A 146 13.47 -1.42 8.93
CA ALA A 146 14.20 -1.28 7.67
C ALA A 146 13.84 -2.43 6.71
N PHE A 147 13.71 -2.14 5.42
CA PHE A 147 13.40 -3.14 4.39
C PHE A 147 14.36 -4.33 4.40
N LYS A 148 15.66 -4.08 4.65
CA LYS A 148 16.70 -5.11 4.77
C LYS A 148 16.39 -6.18 5.82
N SER A 149 15.69 -5.84 6.90
CA SER A 149 15.30 -6.83 7.92
C SER A 149 14.37 -7.93 7.38
N LEU A 150 13.81 -7.76 6.18
CA LEU A 150 12.95 -8.76 5.53
C LEU A 150 13.72 -9.77 4.67
N TYR A 151 15.02 -9.59 4.44
CA TYR A 151 15.85 -10.50 3.64
C TYR A 151 17.29 -10.68 4.15
N SER A 152 17.74 -9.89 5.13
CA SER A 152 19.07 -10.01 5.72
C SER A 152 19.23 -11.29 6.53
N LEU A 153 20.40 -11.92 6.40
CA LEU A 153 20.81 -13.07 7.18
C LEU A 153 20.73 -12.76 8.70
N GLY A 154 20.06 -13.62 9.46
CA GLY A 154 19.91 -13.50 10.91
C GLY A 154 18.60 -12.84 11.38
N ASP A 155 17.97 -12.02 10.55
CA ASP A 155 16.68 -11.36 10.87
C ASP A 155 15.46 -12.14 10.35
N VAL A 156 15.70 -13.07 9.43
CA VAL A 156 14.65 -13.78 8.67
C VAL A 156 14.67 -15.29 8.95
N VAL A 157 13.48 -15.88 8.89
CA VAL A 157 13.30 -17.34 8.99
C VAL A 157 13.33 -17.93 7.58
N GLY A 158 14.18 -18.93 7.37
CA GLY A 158 14.32 -19.63 6.08
C GLY A 158 15.50 -19.15 5.24
N ASP A 159 15.90 -19.98 4.28
CA ASP A 159 17.09 -19.75 3.46
C ASP A 159 16.82 -18.81 2.29
N ARG A 160 15.54 -18.68 1.90
CA ARG A 160 15.08 -17.77 0.84
C ARG A 160 13.95 -16.87 1.33
N GLN A 161 13.82 -15.68 0.74
CA GLN A 161 12.73 -14.75 1.02
C GLN A 161 12.11 -14.29 -0.30
N LEU A 162 10.85 -14.62 -0.54
CA LEU A 162 10.06 -14.13 -1.66
C LEU A 162 9.28 -12.89 -1.21
N ILE A 163 9.69 -11.72 -1.69
CA ILE A 163 9.03 -10.44 -1.41
C ILE A 163 8.20 -10.03 -2.62
N ILE A 164 6.90 -9.87 -2.42
CA ILE A 164 5.92 -9.56 -3.47
C ILE A 164 5.39 -8.15 -3.24
N PHE A 165 5.68 -7.26 -4.18
CA PHE A 165 5.16 -5.90 -4.21
C PHE A 165 3.83 -5.87 -4.96
N ILE A 166 2.73 -5.64 -4.25
CA ILE A 166 1.42 -5.37 -4.86
C ILE A 166 1.31 -3.88 -5.22
N ARG A 167 0.51 -3.58 -6.24
CA ARG A 167 0.31 -2.21 -6.74
C ARG A 167 -0.28 -1.28 -5.68
N HIS A 168 -1.46 -1.62 -5.16
CA HIS A 168 -2.20 -0.84 -4.16
C HIS A 168 -3.23 -1.74 -3.46
N PHE A 169 -3.68 -1.39 -2.25
CA PHE A 169 -4.57 -2.26 -1.45
C PHE A 169 -5.99 -2.40 -2.04
N TYR A 170 -6.41 -1.49 -2.91
CA TYR A 170 -7.66 -1.65 -3.67
C TYR A 170 -7.50 -2.34 -5.03
N CYS A 171 -6.34 -2.92 -5.34
CA CYS A 171 -6.13 -3.53 -6.65
C CYS A 171 -6.79 -4.91 -6.71
N GLY A 172 -7.86 -5.04 -7.49
CA GLY A 172 -8.52 -6.33 -7.71
C GLY A 172 -7.61 -7.39 -8.35
N ALA A 173 -6.64 -6.98 -9.17
CA ALA A 173 -5.78 -7.91 -9.90
C ALA A 173 -4.74 -8.48 -8.93
N CYS A 174 -4.21 -7.64 -8.03
CA CYS A 174 -3.38 -8.08 -6.92
C CYS A 174 -4.18 -8.98 -5.95
N LYS A 175 -5.46 -8.69 -5.66
CA LYS A 175 -6.29 -9.59 -4.83
C LYS A 175 -6.48 -10.96 -5.48
N ALA A 176 -6.73 -11.01 -6.79
CA ALA A 176 -6.81 -12.27 -7.53
C ALA A 176 -5.47 -13.02 -7.52
N TYR A 177 -4.37 -12.29 -7.71
CA TYR A 177 -3.02 -12.82 -7.64
C TYR A 177 -2.71 -13.46 -6.27
N ILE A 178 -2.98 -12.75 -5.18
CA ILE A 178 -2.78 -13.26 -3.81
C ILE A 178 -3.63 -14.52 -3.56
N ARG A 179 -4.88 -14.58 -4.05
CA ARG A 179 -5.70 -15.79 -3.93
C ARG A 179 -5.11 -16.97 -4.71
N ALA A 180 -4.63 -16.73 -5.93
CA ALA A 180 -3.96 -17.76 -6.72
C ALA A 180 -2.66 -18.25 -6.06
N LEU A 181 -1.90 -17.33 -5.45
CA LEU A 181 -0.70 -17.63 -4.69
C LEU A 181 -1.00 -18.51 -3.49
N ILE A 182 -2.03 -18.20 -2.69
CA ILE A 182 -2.43 -18.99 -1.52
C ILE A 182 -2.89 -20.39 -1.92
N ASN A 183 -3.63 -20.52 -3.02
CA ASN A 183 -4.06 -21.82 -3.53
C ASN A 183 -2.87 -22.66 -4.03
N THR A 184 -1.88 -22.00 -4.63
CA THR A 184 -0.66 -22.64 -5.14
C THR A 184 0.28 -23.06 -4.01
N ILE A 185 0.55 -22.14 -3.08
CA ILE A 185 1.41 -22.32 -1.90
C ILE A 185 0.50 -22.42 -0.68
N ASN A 186 -0.27 -23.50 -0.63
CA ASN A 186 -1.06 -23.83 0.55
C ASN A 186 -0.14 -24.30 1.70
N ALA A 187 -0.70 -24.52 2.89
CA ALA A 187 0.09 -24.93 4.06
C ALA A 187 0.94 -26.17 3.80
N GLN A 188 0.39 -27.19 3.13
CA GLN A 188 1.13 -28.41 2.80
C GLN A 188 2.31 -28.09 1.88
N THR A 189 2.08 -27.41 0.76
CA THR A 189 3.14 -26.99 -0.17
C THR A 189 4.21 -26.15 0.50
N TYR A 190 3.81 -25.23 1.39
CA TYR A 190 4.72 -24.37 2.14
C TYR A 190 5.65 -25.17 3.04
N PHE A 191 5.13 -26.17 3.77
CA PHE A 191 5.94 -27.02 4.66
C PHE A 191 6.77 -28.07 3.93
N THR A 192 6.34 -28.51 2.74
CA THR A 192 7.08 -29.50 1.94
C THR A 192 8.00 -28.87 0.89
N MET A 193 8.14 -27.54 0.87
CA MET A 193 9.00 -26.86 -0.09
C MET A 193 10.46 -27.29 0.10
N PRO A 194 11.21 -27.61 -0.97
CA PRO A 194 12.57 -28.16 -0.83
C PRO A 194 13.54 -27.22 -0.10
N VAL A 195 13.39 -25.91 -0.30
CA VAL A 195 14.17 -24.90 0.39
C VAL A 195 13.20 -24.00 1.16
N PRO A 196 13.31 -23.92 2.50
CA PRO A 196 12.46 -23.08 3.33
C PRO A 196 12.47 -21.64 2.83
N THR A 197 11.30 -21.14 2.43
CA THR A 197 11.16 -19.80 1.85
C THR A 197 10.11 -19.00 2.61
N SER A 198 10.51 -17.88 3.20
CA SER A 198 9.57 -16.91 3.77
C SER A 198 8.92 -16.10 2.65
N ILE A 199 7.62 -15.85 2.75
CA ILE A 199 6.88 -15.07 1.76
C ILE A 199 6.33 -13.82 2.45
N VAL A 200 6.59 -12.64 1.88
CA VAL A 200 6.18 -11.34 2.43
C VAL A 200 5.54 -10.49 1.33
N ILE A 201 4.45 -9.78 1.67
CA ILE A 201 3.75 -8.88 0.76
C ILE A 201 4.03 -7.42 1.14
N ILE A 202 4.30 -6.56 0.17
CA ILE A 202 4.47 -5.10 0.37
C ILE A 202 3.51 -4.35 -0.56
N GLY A 203 2.73 -3.42 -0.04
CA GLY A 203 1.89 -2.52 -0.83
C GLY A 203 2.27 -1.06 -0.65
N CYS A 204 1.85 -0.17 -1.57
CA CYS A 204 2.10 1.27 -1.42
C CYS A 204 0.96 2.08 -0.78
N GLY A 205 -0.06 1.40 -0.22
CA GLY A 205 -1.12 2.08 0.50
C GLY A 205 -0.74 2.41 1.94
N LYS A 206 -1.65 3.07 2.68
CA LYS A 206 -1.44 3.34 4.09
C LYS A 206 -1.48 2.05 4.93
N PRO A 207 -0.66 1.94 6.00
CA PRO A 207 -0.58 0.71 6.80
C PRO A 207 -1.91 0.32 7.45
N ASP A 208 -2.79 1.28 7.74
CA ASP A 208 -4.13 1.05 8.29
C ASP A 208 -5.00 0.09 7.44
N LEU A 209 -4.76 0.06 6.12
CA LEU A 209 -5.52 -0.78 5.21
C LEU A 209 -5.04 -2.24 5.18
N ILE A 210 -3.87 -2.54 5.76
CA ILE A 210 -3.31 -3.89 5.75
C ILE A 210 -4.28 -4.89 6.40
N ARG A 211 -4.91 -4.54 7.53
CA ARG A 211 -5.86 -5.43 8.22
C ARG A 211 -7.05 -5.77 7.33
N GLN A 212 -7.63 -4.77 6.69
CA GLN A 212 -8.75 -4.95 5.77
C GLN A 212 -8.35 -5.77 4.54
N TYR A 213 -7.18 -5.49 3.97
CA TYR A 213 -6.65 -6.23 2.82
C TYR A 213 -6.44 -7.71 3.17
N LYS A 214 -5.83 -7.99 4.33
CA LYS A 214 -5.61 -9.34 4.84
C LYS A 214 -6.92 -10.09 5.05
N ALA A 215 -7.92 -9.44 5.65
CA ALA A 215 -9.26 -10.03 5.84
C ALA A 215 -9.96 -10.36 4.51
N THR A 216 -9.83 -9.48 3.51
CA THR A 216 -10.50 -9.65 2.20
C THR A 216 -9.84 -10.72 1.33
N THR A 217 -8.52 -10.86 1.45
CA THR A 217 -7.73 -11.84 0.67
C THR A 217 -7.53 -13.15 1.39
N GLN A 218 -7.78 -13.20 2.70
CA GLN A 218 -7.42 -14.32 3.58
C GLN A 218 -5.94 -14.68 3.51
N CYS A 219 -5.09 -13.68 3.25
CA CYS A 219 -3.65 -13.88 3.11
C CYS A 219 -3.02 -14.33 4.45
N PRO A 220 -2.31 -15.46 4.50
CA PRO A 220 -1.63 -15.90 5.72
C PRO A 220 -0.31 -15.16 5.94
N PHE A 221 0.31 -14.67 4.86
CA PHE A 221 1.64 -14.07 4.87
C PHE A 221 1.69 -12.71 5.60
N PRO A 222 2.86 -12.32 6.14
CA PRO A 222 3.10 -10.95 6.60
C PRO A 222 2.89 -9.93 5.49
N ILE A 223 2.28 -8.80 5.82
CA ILE A 223 2.04 -7.70 4.89
C ILE A 223 2.56 -6.41 5.50
N PHE A 224 3.33 -5.67 4.72
CA PHE A 224 3.84 -4.35 5.07
C PHE A 224 3.42 -3.29 4.04
N ALA A 225 3.64 -2.03 4.39
CA ALA A 225 3.38 -0.88 3.54
C ALA A 225 4.66 -0.05 3.33
N ASP A 226 4.83 0.45 2.10
CA ASP A 226 5.75 1.53 1.71
C ASP A 226 4.93 2.68 1.10
N PRO A 227 4.30 3.54 1.93
CA PRO A 227 3.40 4.58 1.46
C PRO A 227 4.05 5.61 0.53
N ASP A 228 5.36 5.86 0.70
CA ASP A 228 6.13 6.85 -0.08
C ASP A 228 6.61 6.29 -1.43
N ARG A 229 6.44 4.98 -1.63
CA ARG A 229 6.86 4.23 -2.82
C ARG A 229 8.36 4.33 -3.05
N ALA A 230 9.12 4.56 -1.98
CA ALA A 230 10.55 4.78 -2.08
C ALA A 230 11.25 3.48 -2.50
N ILE A 231 10.86 2.33 -1.92
CA ILE A 231 11.37 1.01 -2.32
C ILE A 231 10.94 0.70 -3.75
N PHE A 232 9.67 0.97 -4.08
CA PHE A 232 9.15 0.77 -5.43
C PHE A 232 10.02 1.50 -6.47
N LYS A 233 10.30 2.79 -6.26
CA LYS A 233 11.15 3.59 -7.16
C LYS A 233 12.58 3.06 -7.21
N THR A 234 13.21 2.83 -6.06
CA THR A 234 14.62 2.38 -5.99
C THR A 234 14.82 1.03 -6.66
N LEU A 235 13.85 0.12 -6.53
CA LEU A 235 13.91 -1.19 -7.17
C LEU A 235 13.39 -1.20 -8.61
N GLY A 236 13.10 -0.04 -9.24
CA GLY A 236 12.70 0.03 -10.65
C GLY A 236 11.23 -0.28 -10.94
N MET A 237 10.36 -0.28 -9.93
CA MET A 237 8.91 -0.39 -10.09
C MET A 237 8.31 1.01 -10.29
N GLY A 238 8.10 1.37 -11.55
CA GLY A 238 7.62 2.70 -11.96
C GLY A 238 6.10 2.92 -11.88
N ILE A 239 5.65 3.88 -12.68
CA ILE A 239 4.24 4.17 -12.93
C ILE A 239 3.97 3.84 -14.39
N THR A 240 2.83 3.22 -14.70
CA THR A 240 2.38 3.00 -16.08
C THR A 240 0.91 3.37 -16.22
N PHE A 241 0.45 3.58 -17.45
CA PHE A 241 -0.98 3.65 -17.80
C PHE A 241 -1.47 2.40 -18.54
N ASN A 242 -0.56 1.46 -18.85
CA ASN A 242 -0.91 0.19 -19.45
C ASN A 242 -1.68 -0.69 -18.45
N MET A 243 -3.01 -0.68 -18.53
CA MET A 243 -3.85 -1.44 -17.61
C MET A 243 -3.92 -2.92 -17.95
N LEU A 244 -4.02 -3.26 -19.23
CA LEU A 244 -4.35 -4.61 -19.66
C LEU A 244 -3.09 -5.42 -19.98
N GLY A 245 -2.09 -4.83 -20.62
CA GLY A 245 -1.02 -5.61 -21.23
C GLY A 245 -1.54 -6.51 -22.38
N PRO A 246 -0.64 -7.25 -23.03
CA PRO A 246 -0.94 -7.97 -24.27
C PRO A 246 -1.79 -9.24 -24.07
N ARG A 247 -1.75 -9.82 -22.87
CA ARG A 247 -2.44 -11.07 -22.55
C ARG A 247 -3.10 -11.00 -21.18
N ARG A 248 -4.21 -11.72 -21.04
CA ARG A 248 -4.82 -11.94 -19.73
C ARG A 248 -3.95 -12.93 -18.95
N PRO A 249 -3.57 -12.63 -17.70
CA PRO A 249 -2.81 -13.58 -16.89
C PRO A 249 -3.59 -14.85 -16.57
N GLN A 250 -2.89 -15.98 -16.46
CA GLN A 250 -3.52 -17.27 -16.18
C GLN A 250 -4.17 -17.29 -14.79
N TYR A 251 -3.55 -16.64 -13.80
CA TYR A 251 -4.13 -16.53 -12.46
C TYR A 251 -5.48 -15.78 -12.42
N MET A 252 -5.85 -15.08 -13.51
CA MET A 252 -7.15 -14.43 -13.66
C MET A 252 -8.09 -15.18 -14.62
N LYS A 253 -7.71 -16.32 -15.21
CA LYS A 253 -8.49 -16.95 -16.30
C LYS A 253 -9.94 -17.27 -15.90
N ASP A 254 -10.14 -17.72 -14.67
CA ASP A 254 -11.45 -18.13 -14.13
C ASP A 254 -12.22 -16.99 -13.45
N VAL A 255 -11.62 -15.79 -13.40
CA VAL A 255 -12.26 -14.61 -12.83
C VAL A 255 -13.24 -14.02 -13.83
N ASN A 256 -14.54 -14.11 -13.57
CA ASN A 256 -15.53 -13.37 -14.37
C ASN A 256 -15.22 -11.87 -14.26
N VAL A 257 -14.87 -11.25 -15.40
CA VAL A 257 -14.41 -9.86 -15.44
C VAL A 257 -15.50 -8.90 -15.02
N LEU A 258 -16.76 -9.17 -15.37
CA LEU A 258 -17.89 -8.32 -15.01
C LEU A 258 -18.14 -8.37 -13.51
N ASP A 259 -18.15 -9.57 -12.93
CA ASP A 259 -18.35 -9.74 -11.48
C ASP A 259 -17.18 -9.18 -10.68
N TRP A 260 -15.96 -9.36 -11.17
CA TRP A 260 -14.76 -8.82 -10.55
C TRP A 260 -14.69 -7.30 -10.65
N ALA A 261 -15.01 -6.72 -11.81
CA ALA A 261 -15.07 -5.27 -12.00
C ALA A 261 -16.21 -4.66 -11.16
N GLY A 262 -17.38 -5.31 -11.13
CA GLY A 262 -18.51 -4.94 -10.29
C GLY A 262 -18.16 -5.01 -8.81
N GLY A 263 -17.50 -6.07 -8.36
CA GLY A 263 -17.03 -6.23 -6.99
C GLY A 263 -15.98 -5.18 -6.61
N GLN A 264 -15.04 -4.86 -7.51
CA GLN A 264 -14.09 -3.75 -7.30
C GLN A 264 -14.80 -2.40 -7.22
N ALA A 265 -15.74 -2.13 -8.12
CA ALA A 265 -16.51 -0.89 -8.12
C ALA A 265 -17.34 -0.75 -6.83
N GLN A 266 -17.98 -1.84 -6.38
CA GLN A 266 -18.74 -1.87 -5.14
C GLN A 266 -17.85 -1.65 -3.92
N GLU A 267 -16.71 -2.33 -3.84
CA GLU A 267 -15.74 -2.16 -2.76
C GLU A 267 -15.23 -0.71 -2.71
N MET A 268 -14.87 -0.13 -3.86
CA MET A 268 -14.46 1.26 -3.96
C MET A 268 -15.58 2.26 -3.63
N ALA A 269 -16.83 1.94 -3.97
CA ALA A 269 -18.00 2.76 -3.61
C ALA A 269 -18.27 2.74 -2.10
N GLN A 270 -17.96 1.63 -1.43
CA GLN A 270 -18.07 1.51 0.03
C GLN A 270 -16.94 2.22 0.77
N VAL A 271 -15.82 2.50 0.12
CA VAL A 271 -14.73 3.30 0.69
C VAL A 271 -15.16 4.77 0.75
N LYS A 272 -15.53 5.23 1.94
CA LYS A 272 -15.98 6.61 2.20
C LYS A 272 -14.84 7.54 2.65
N GLY A 273 -14.96 8.82 2.31
CA GLY A 273 -14.13 9.90 2.82
C GLY A 273 -12.63 9.70 2.57
N LYS A 274 -11.80 10.03 3.57
CA LYS A 274 -10.32 10.01 3.47
C LYS A 274 -9.75 8.63 3.09
N LYS A 275 -10.49 7.53 3.34
CA LYS A 275 -10.05 6.16 3.02
C LYS A 275 -9.87 5.91 1.52
N ARG A 276 -10.51 6.69 0.64
CA ARG A 276 -10.36 6.57 -0.82
C ARG A 276 -8.92 6.81 -1.27
N PHE A 277 -8.23 7.73 -0.60
CA PHE A 277 -6.84 8.10 -0.91
C PHE A 277 -5.82 7.28 -0.10
N MET A 278 -6.27 6.32 0.71
CA MET A 278 -5.39 5.48 1.52
C MET A 278 -4.92 4.23 0.77
N GLY A 279 -5.55 3.89 -0.35
CA GLY A 279 -5.27 2.66 -1.10
C GLY A 279 -3.86 2.56 -1.66
N GLY A 280 -3.19 3.69 -1.89
CA GLY A 280 -1.94 3.79 -2.63
C GLY A 280 -2.14 4.45 -3.99
N ASN A 281 -1.06 4.61 -4.75
CA ASN A 281 -1.11 5.21 -6.08
C ASN A 281 -1.73 4.24 -7.10
N LEU A 282 -2.80 4.65 -7.78
CA LEU A 282 -3.56 3.83 -8.72
C LEU A 282 -2.80 3.46 -10.01
N PHE A 283 -1.67 4.11 -10.29
CA PHE A 283 -0.86 3.90 -11.48
C PHE A 283 0.46 3.17 -11.18
N GLN A 284 0.77 2.94 -9.90
CA GLN A 284 1.94 2.20 -9.46
C GLN A 284 1.90 0.76 -9.99
N ILE A 285 3.02 0.25 -10.49
CA ILE A 285 3.22 -1.17 -10.77
C ILE A 285 3.93 -1.86 -9.60
N GLY A 286 3.73 -3.17 -9.50
CA GLY A 286 4.38 -4.02 -8.51
C GLY A 286 5.46 -4.89 -9.13
N GLY A 287 5.78 -5.98 -8.44
CA GLY A 287 6.78 -6.95 -8.85
C GLY A 287 7.06 -7.98 -7.75
N GLU A 288 8.02 -8.86 -8.00
CA GLU A 288 8.43 -9.93 -7.11
C GLU A 288 9.95 -10.04 -7.09
N PHE A 289 10.51 -10.30 -5.92
CA PHE A 289 11.95 -10.44 -5.71
C PHE A 289 12.20 -11.66 -4.84
N LEU A 290 13.01 -12.60 -5.33
CA LEU A 290 13.48 -13.74 -4.56
C LEU A 290 14.88 -13.43 -4.05
N PHE A 291 15.00 -13.42 -2.74
CA PHE A 291 16.24 -13.24 -2.02
C PHE A 291 16.80 -14.58 -1.56
N GLN A 292 18.12 -14.71 -1.60
CA GLN A 292 18.88 -15.80 -1.00
C GLN A 292 20.19 -15.22 -0.48
N GLU A 293 20.53 -15.51 0.78
CA GLU A 293 21.74 -14.99 1.43
C GLU A 293 21.86 -13.44 1.37
N GLY A 294 20.72 -12.75 1.47
CA GLY A 294 20.66 -11.29 1.42
C GLY A 294 20.84 -10.66 0.03
N GLN A 295 20.93 -11.47 -1.02
CA GLN A 295 21.06 -11.02 -2.41
C GLN A 295 19.83 -11.37 -3.24
N VAL A 296 19.52 -10.58 -4.26
CA VAL A 296 18.44 -10.89 -5.21
C VAL A 296 18.94 -11.90 -6.23
N VAL A 297 18.40 -13.12 -6.20
CA VAL A 297 18.74 -14.20 -7.14
C VAL A 297 17.76 -14.28 -8.32
N TRP A 298 16.57 -13.69 -8.17
CA TRP A 298 15.59 -13.56 -9.23
C TRP A 298 14.66 -12.38 -8.93
N CYS A 299 14.22 -11.67 -9.97
CA CYS A 299 13.14 -10.70 -9.83
C CYS A 299 12.25 -10.66 -11.06
N HIS A 300 11.05 -10.11 -10.87
CA HIS A 300 10.12 -9.79 -11.92
C HIS A 300 9.45 -8.45 -11.62
N ARG A 301 9.36 -7.58 -12.61
CA ARG A 301 8.68 -6.29 -12.50
C ARG A 301 7.49 -6.27 -13.44
N MET A 302 6.35 -5.84 -12.92
CA MET A 302 5.11 -5.82 -13.70
C MET A 302 5.20 -4.76 -14.79
N ARG A 303 4.87 -5.13 -16.04
CA ARG A 303 4.86 -4.19 -17.19
C ARG A 303 3.52 -3.51 -17.44
N ASN A 304 2.49 -3.94 -16.70
CA ASN A 304 1.12 -3.45 -16.77
C ASN A 304 0.41 -3.76 -15.44
N TYR A 305 -0.83 -3.32 -15.25
CA TYR A 305 -1.52 -3.47 -13.95
C TYR A 305 -1.87 -4.90 -13.53
N ARG A 306 -1.73 -5.86 -14.43
CA ARG A 306 -1.99 -7.29 -14.21
C ARG A 306 -0.74 -8.13 -14.46
N GLY A 307 0.42 -7.52 -14.65
CA GLY A 307 1.63 -8.21 -15.07
C GLY A 307 2.42 -8.85 -13.93
N HIS A 308 1.78 -9.43 -12.90
CA HIS A 308 2.49 -10.22 -11.89
C HIS A 308 3.01 -11.53 -12.51
N ALA A 309 4.06 -12.11 -11.92
CA ALA A 309 4.63 -13.36 -12.42
C ALA A 309 3.60 -14.51 -12.34
N GLU A 310 3.48 -15.35 -13.38
CA GLU A 310 2.52 -16.46 -13.35
C GLU A 310 2.85 -17.48 -12.25
N MET A 311 1.82 -18.17 -11.74
CA MET A 311 1.99 -19.17 -10.68
C MET A 311 2.97 -20.28 -11.05
N ASP A 312 3.01 -20.71 -12.31
CA ASP A 312 3.97 -21.71 -12.79
C ASP A 312 5.42 -21.19 -12.70
N THR A 313 5.64 -19.89 -12.91
CA THR A 313 6.94 -19.26 -12.69
C THR A 313 7.29 -19.28 -11.21
N ILE A 314 6.35 -18.90 -10.34
CA ILE A 314 6.55 -18.94 -8.88
C ILE A 314 6.91 -20.35 -8.40
N LYS A 315 6.18 -21.38 -8.86
CA LYS A 315 6.50 -22.78 -8.50
C LYS A 315 7.88 -23.20 -8.98
N ARG A 316 8.28 -22.77 -10.19
CA ARG A 316 9.61 -23.08 -10.75
C ARG A 316 10.73 -22.44 -9.92
N ILE A 317 10.66 -21.15 -9.62
CA ILE A 317 11.71 -20.46 -8.87
C ILE A 317 11.79 -20.92 -7.40
N LEU A 318 10.70 -21.49 -6.87
CA LEU A 318 10.64 -22.06 -5.53
C LEU A 318 10.93 -23.57 -5.50
N ASP A 319 11.19 -24.20 -6.64
CA ASP A 319 11.44 -25.65 -6.77
C ASP A 319 10.29 -26.53 -6.27
N ILE A 320 9.03 -26.08 -6.35
CA ILE A 320 7.86 -26.80 -5.84
C ILE A 320 7.44 -27.97 -6.75
N GLU A 321 7.72 -27.90 -8.05
CA GLU A 321 7.30 -28.89 -9.06
C GLU A 321 8.48 -29.64 -9.69
N ARG A 322 9.42 -30.13 -8.87
CA ARG A 322 10.39 -31.13 -9.34
C ARG A 322 9.83 -32.54 -9.23
#